data_AF-A0A1M5LUJ9-F1
#
_entry.id   AF-A0A1M5LUJ9-F1
#
_cell.length_a   1.000
_cell.length_b   1.000
_cell.length_c   1.000
_cell.angle_alpha   90.00
_cell.angle_beta   90.00
_cell.angle_gamma   90.00
#
_symmetry.space_group_name_H-M   'P 1'
#
loop_
_entity.id
_entity.type
_entity.pdbx_description
1 polymer ?
#
loop_
_entity_poly.entity_id
_entity_poly.type
_entity_poly.pdbx_seq_one_letter_code
_entity_poly.pdbx_strand_id
1 'polypeptide(L)'
;MSRFRSSSLRSAVALALAILLVAGGAALPALASPAPVSACPPCDEGFVHAAAEHGLDTGVAESEATVRVHRNDSATWRVRVVPTNESALDRLAENASLARAVAGDSFGVRYGDGIDHRLLAADVRDGAFVIRYHTLGVVEDGPLGTSLLTYSATTSARTSTRIWARTN
;
A
#
# COMPACT_ATOMS: atom_id res chain seq x y z
N MET A 1 -71.22 18.75 -18.14
CA MET A 1 -70.62 18.03 -16.99
C MET A 1 -69.30 17.38 -17.41
N SER A 2 -68.22 18.12 -17.21
CA SER A 2 -66.91 17.67 -16.68
C SER A 2 -66.34 16.29 -17.10
N ARG A 3 -65.84 16.12 -18.33
CA ARG A 3 -65.01 14.95 -18.71
C ARG A 3 -63.60 15.28 -19.23
N PHE A 4 -63.11 16.51 -19.05
CA PHE A 4 -61.77 16.91 -19.51
C PHE A 4 -60.65 16.76 -18.47
N ARG A 5 -60.96 16.33 -17.24
CA ARG A 5 -59.97 16.30 -16.15
C ARG A 5 -59.13 15.01 -16.08
N SER A 6 -59.58 13.91 -16.69
CA SER A 6 -58.95 12.59 -16.55
C SER A 6 -57.75 12.35 -17.48
N SER A 7 -57.70 12.99 -18.66
CA SER A 7 -56.59 12.84 -19.62
C SER A 7 -55.34 13.60 -19.16
N SER A 8 -55.52 14.85 -18.71
CA SER A 8 -54.41 15.71 -18.26
C SER A 8 -53.69 15.17 -17.01
N LEU A 9 -54.44 14.58 -16.06
CA LEU A 9 -53.82 13.92 -14.89
C LEU A 9 -53.04 12.66 -15.27
N ARG A 10 -53.53 11.85 -16.23
CA ARG A 10 -52.83 10.64 -16.69
C ARG A 10 -51.52 10.98 -17.40
N SER A 11 -51.52 12.03 -18.22
CA SER A 11 -50.30 12.51 -18.88
C SER A 11 -49.29 13.12 -17.88
N ALA A 12 -49.75 13.87 -16.88
CA ALA A 12 -48.87 14.42 -15.85
C ALA A 12 -48.23 13.33 -14.98
N VAL A 13 -48.99 12.28 -14.62
CA VAL A 13 -48.48 11.15 -13.84
C VAL A 13 -47.51 10.30 -14.66
N ALA A 14 -47.79 10.06 -15.95
CA ALA A 14 -46.88 9.35 -16.84
C ALA A 14 -45.56 10.10 -17.05
N LEU A 15 -45.63 11.43 -17.18
CA LEU A 15 -44.44 12.28 -17.30
C LEU A 15 -43.63 12.30 -15.98
N ALA A 16 -44.31 12.37 -14.83
CA ALA A 16 -43.66 12.32 -13.53
C ALA A 16 -42.98 10.96 -13.27
N LEU A 17 -43.62 9.84 -13.65
CA LEU A 17 -43.01 8.51 -13.58
C LEU A 17 -41.81 8.39 -14.53
N ALA A 18 -41.92 8.91 -15.76
CA ALA A 18 -40.82 8.89 -16.72
C ALA A 18 -39.62 9.71 -16.23
N ILE A 19 -39.84 10.86 -15.58
CA ILE A 19 -38.78 11.68 -14.98
C ILE A 19 -38.16 10.96 -13.78
N LEU A 20 -38.95 10.29 -12.93
CA LEU A 20 -38.44 9.47 -11.82
C LEU A 20 -37.60 8.27 -12.29
N LEU A 21 -38.01 7.62 -13.39
CA LEU A 21 -37.29 6.50 -14.00
C LEU A 21 -35.97 6.93 -14.64
N VAL A 22 -35.90 8.14 -15.22
CA VAL A 22 -34.66 8.71 -15.78
C VAL A 22 -33.71 9.20 -14.68
N ALA A 23 -34.24 9.69 -13.54
CA ALA A 23 -33.43 10.14 -12.41
C ALA A 23 -32.84 8.99 -11.56
N GLY A 24 -33.36 7.77 -11.67
CA GLY A 24 -32.89 6.59 -10.92
C GLY A 24 -31.76 5.80 -11.59
N GLY A 25 -31.35 6.17 -12.81
CA GLY A 25 -30.37 5.42 -13.60
C GLY A 25 -28.93 5.77 -13.27
N ALA A 26 -28.21 4.80 -12.69
CA ALA A 26 -26.76 4.72 -12.55
C ALA A 26 -26.11 5.50 -11.40
N ALA A 27 -26.55 5.24 -10.16
CA ALA A 27 -25.55 5.11 -9.09
C ALA A 27 -24.79 3.80 -9.35
N LEU A 28 -23.79 3.83 -10.25
CA LEU A 28 -22.79 2.77 -10.29
C LEU A 28 -22.21 2.70 -8.88
N PRO A 29 -22.10 1.51 -8.25
CA PRO A 29 -21.31 1.40 -7.04
C PRO A 29 -19.94 1.97 -7.41
N ALA A 30 -19.54 3.05 -6.74
CA ALA A 30 -18.15 3.42 -6.69
C ALA A 30 -17.47 2.22 -6.04
N LEU A 31 -17.01 1.28 -6.87
CA LEU A 31 -16.05 0.27 -6.47
C LEU A 31 -14.90 1.10 -5.95
N ALA A 32 -14.86 1.27 -4.63
CA ALA A 32 -13.78 1.96 -3.97
C ALA A 32 -12.51 1.31 -4.52
N SER A 33 -11.67 2.10 -5.19
CA SER A 33 -10.41 1.59 -5.69
C SER A 33 -9.71 0.86 -4.52
N PRO A 34 -9.09 -0.31 -4.75
CA PRO A 34 -8.38 -1.03 -3.71
C PRO A 34 -7.56 -0.05 -2.88
N ALA A 35 -7.70 -0.12 -1.56
CA ALA A 35 -7.07 0.84 -0.66
C ALA A 35 -5.56 0.92 -0.99
N PRO A 36 -4.98 2.12 -1.08
CA PRO A 36 -3.58 2.25 -1.46
C PRO A 36 -2.67 1.50 -0.47
N VAL A 37 -1.97 0.47 -0.94
CA VAL A 37 -0.97 -0.25 -0.14
C VAL A 37 0.39 0.46 -0.26
N SER A 38 1.09 0.61 0.88
CA SER A 38 2.43 1.22 0.88
C SER A 38 3.42 0.35 0.10
N ALA A 39 4.25 1.01 -0.73
CA ALA A 39 5.30 0.35 -1.52
C ALA A 39 6.35 -0.37 -0.69
N CYS A 40 6.64 0.20 0.47
CA CYS A 40 7.62 -0.32 1.38
C CYS A 40 7.15 -0.01 2.80
N PRO A 41 6.32 -0.89 3.39
CA PRO A 41 5.85 -0.71 4.75
C PRO A 41 6.96 -0.50 5.79
N PRO A 42 8.10 -1.20 5.73
CA PRO A 42 9.20 -0.93 6.65
C PRO A 42 10.00 0.35 6.36
N CYS A 43 9.73 1.08 5.28
CA CYS A 43 10.52 2.26 4.92
C CYS A 43 10.13 3.53 5.69
N ASP A 44 9.02 3.52 6.42
CA ASP A 44 8.49 4.72 7.10
C ASP A 44 7.66 4.32 8.34
N GLU A 45 6.38 4.69 8.40
CA GLU A 45 5.50 4.46 9.58
C GLU A 45 5.46 3.01 10.07
N GLY A 46 5.63 2.01 9.18
CA GLY A 46 5.69 0.61 9.61
C GLY A 46 6.90 0.33 10.51
N PHE A 47 8.08 0.85 10.17
CA PHE A 47 9.25 0.73 11.04
C PHE A 47 9.08 1.54 12.33
N VAL A 48 8.60 2.78 12.25
CA VAL A 48 8.42 3.64 13.43
C VAL A 48 7.47 3.02 14.43
N HIS A 49 6.35 2.47 13.96
CA HIS A 49 5.37 1.82 14.82
C HIS A 49 5.95 0.56 15.48
N ALA A 50 6.54 -0.34 14.68
CA ALA A 50 7.15 -1.56 15.20
C ALA A 50 8.29 -1.23 16.19
N ALA A 51 9.15 -0.26 15.88
CA ALA A 51 10.19 0.19 16.78
C ALA A 51 9.61 0.66 18.12
N ALA A 52 8.55 1.47 18.09
CA ALA A 52 7.90 1.97 19.29
C ALA A 52 7.24 0.85 20.13
N GLU A 53 6.60 -0.14 19.50
CA GLU A 53 6.02 -1.30 20.19
C GLU A 53 7.08 -2.12 20.95
N HIS A 54 8.32 -2.11 20.46
CA HIS A 54 9.46 -2.76 21.10
C HIS A 54 10.31 -1.80 21.97
N GLY A 55 9.78 -0.62 22.29
CA GLY A 55 10.41 0.35 23.20
C GLY A 55 11.60 1.12 22.61
N LEU A 56 11.68 1.21 21.29
CA LEU A 56 12.67 2.02 20.57
C LEU A 56 11.99 3.31 20.08
N ASP A 57 12.31 4.43 20.73
CA ASP A 57 11.81 5.75 20.31
C ASP A 57 12.69 6.31 19.18
N THR A 58 12.22 6.18 17.95
CA THR A 58 12.92 6.64 16.75
C THR A 58 11.97 6.90 15.57
N GLY A 59 12.34 7.85 14.71
CA GLY A 59 11.79 8.01 13.36
C GLY A 59 12.67 7.35 12.30
N VAL A 60 12.35 7.62 11.03
CA VAL A 60 13.20 7.31 9.87
C VAL A 60 13.85 8.60 9.36
N ALA A 61 15.17 8.66 9.39
CA ALA A 61 15.93 9.76 8.79
C ALA A 61 16.07 9.56 7.27
N GLU A 62 16.42 8.34 6.86
CA GLU A 62 16.58 7.95 5.47
C GLU A 62 16.12 6.51 5.27
N SER A 63 15.55 6.21 4.11
CA SER A 63 15.25 4.84 3.71
C SER A 63 15.49 4.59 2.24
N GLU A 64 15.93 3.37 1.92
CA GLU A 64 16.17 2.90 0.57
C GLU A 64 15.62 1.48 0.41
N ALA A 65 14.87 1.23 -0.67
CA ALA A 65 14.39 -0.09 -1.02
C ALA A 65 14.91 -0.50 -2.39
N THR A 66 15.60 -1.65 -2.44
CA THR A 66 15.95 -2.32 -3.69
C THR A 66 15.05 -3.53 -3.87
N VAL A 67 14.42 -3.63 -5.04
CA VAL A 67 13.49 -4.72 -5.38
C VAL A 67 14.05 -5.51 -6.55
N ARG A 68 14.05 -6.83 -6.42
CA ARG A 68 14.33 -7.75 -7.51
C ARG A 68 13.10 -8.57 -7.80
N VAL A 69 12.48 -8.31 -8.94
CA VAL A 69 11.38 -9.11 -9.49
C VAL A 69 11.95 -10.36 -10.16
N HIS A 70 11.36 -11.51 -9.88
CA HIS A 70 11.71 -12.80 -10.46
C HIS A 70 10.68 -13.19 -11.52
N ARG A 71 11.07 -14.11 -12.42
CA ARG A 71 10.19 -14.62 -13.50
C ARG A 71 8.99 -15.45 -13.02
N ASN A 72 8.95 -15.80 -11.75
CA ASN A 72 7.87 -16.55 -11.12
C ASN A 72 6.92 -15.62 -10.34
N ASP A 73 6.84 -14.35 -10.74
CA ASP A 73 5.97 -13.31 -10.16
C ASP A 73 6.19 -13.05 -8.67
N SER A 74 7.35 -13.45 -8.16
CA SER A 74 7.78 -13.16 -6.81
C SER A 74 8.81 -12.05 -6.81
N ALA A 75 8.96 -11.38 -5.66
CA ALA A 75 9.96 -10.33 -5.51
C ALA A 75 10.80 -10.55 -4.25
N THR A 76 12.09 -10.26 -4.35
CA THR A 76 12.98 -10.14 -3.19
C THR A 76 13.28 -8.68 -2.96
N TRP A 77 13.14 -8.27 -1.70
CA TRP A 77 13.33 -6.90 -1.25
C TRP A 77 14.54 -6.83 -0.35
N ARG A 78 15.29 -5.73 -0.48
CA ARG A 78 16.28 -5.29 0.48
C ARG A 78 15.95 -3.86 0.85
N VAL A 79 15.57 -3.65 2.10
CA VAL A 79 15.25 -2.34 2.65
C VAL A 79 16.36 -1.94 3.61
N ARG A 80 16.82 -0.70 3.50
CA ARG A 80 17.77 -0.06 4.39
C ARG A 80 17.04 1.10 5.06
N VAL A 81 17.05 1.13 6.39
CA VAL A 81 16.45 2.21 7.20
C VAL A 81 17.53 2.80 8.08
N VAL A 82 17.74 4.11 7.99
CA VAL A 82 18.56 4.88 8.93
C VAL A 82 17.59 5.51 9.93
N PRO A 83 17.57 5.06 11.19
CA PRO A 83 16.74 5.65 12.22
C PRO A 83 17.25 7.04 12.59
N THR A 84 16.37 7.94 13.05
CA THR A 84 16.78 9.26 13.57
C THR A 84 17.57 9.16 14.87
N ASN A 85 17.46 8.04 15.58
CA ASN A 85 18.12 7.79 16.85
C ASN A 85 19.13 6.63 16.73
N GLU A 86 20.42 6.95 16.83
CA GLU A 86 21.50 5.95 16.71
C GLU A 86 21.43 4.86 17.80
N SER A 87 20.94 5.18 19.01
CA SER A 87 20.78 4.18 20.06
C SER A 87 19.76 3.08 19.71
N ALA A 88 18.82 3.36 18.80
CA ALA A 88 17.94 2.33 18.27
C ALA A 88 18.70 1.32 17.40
N LEU A 89 19.67 1.78 16.59
CA LEU A 89 20.55 0.90 15.83
C LEU A 89 21.42 0.04 16.73
N ASP A 90 22.00 0.61 17.79
CA ASP A 90 22.83 -0.14 18.74
C ASP A 90 22.02 -1.28 19.38
N ARG A 91 20.80 -0.98 19.83
CA ARG A 91 19.88 -1.97 20.41
C ARG A 91 19.49 -3.07 19.42
N LEU A 92 19.24 -2.71 18.16
CA LEU A 92 18.95 -3.67 17.09
C LEU A 92 20.17 -4.52 16.72
N ALA A 93 21.37 -3.94 16.76
CA ALA A 93 22.62 -4.63 16.47
C ALA A 93 23.00 -5.63 17.57
N GLU A 94 22.77 -5.26 18.84
CA GLU A 94 23.04 -6.10 20.01
C GLU A 94 22.08 -7.28 20.15
N ASN A 95 20.84 -7.14 19.66
CA ASN A 95 19.79 -8.13 19.84
C ASN A 95 19.16 -8.57 18.51
N ALA A 96 19.67 -9.68 17.96
CA ALA A 96 19.19 -10.26 16.70
C ALA A 96 17.73 -10.74 16.75
N SER A 97 17.21 -11.08 17.93
CA SER A 97 15.80 -11.47 18.10
C SER A 97 14.90 -10.24 18.04
N LEU A 98 15.30 -9.15 18.70
CA LEU A 98 14.64 -7.85 18.62
C LEU A 98 14.64 -7.32 17.18
N ALA A 99 15.78 -7.39 16.49
CA ALA A 99 15.88 -7.03 15.08
C ALA A 99 14.88 -7.80 14.21
N ARG A 100 14.76 -9.12 14.40
CA ARG A 100 13.76 -9.91 13.67
C ARG A 100 12.32 -9.55 14.04
N ALA A 101 12.03 -9.30 15.31
CA ALA A 101 10.68 -8.94 15.75
C ALA A 101 10.25 -7.60 15.14
N VAL A 102 11.07 -6.55 15.27
CA VAL A 102 10.81 -5.23 14.67
C VAL A 102 10.67 -5.33 13.14
N ALA A 103 11.51 -6.11 12.47
CA ALA A 103 11.38 -6.34 11.03
C ALA A 103 10.10 -7.08 10.63
N GLY A 104 9.61 -8.02 11.44
CA GLY A 104 8.37 -8.73 11.18
C GLY A 104 7.13 -7.87 11.43
N ASP A 105 7.15 -7.07 12.50
CA ASP A 105 5.99 -6.27 12.89
C ASP A 105 5.86 -5.00 12.03
N SER A 106 6.95 -4.56 11.38
CA SER A 106 6.94 -3.38 10.50
C SER A 106 6.13 -3.53 9.21
N PHE A 107 5.54 -4.69 8.97
CA PHE A 107 4.57 -4.93 7.91
C PHE A 107 3.11 -4.65 8.34
N GLY A 108 2.80 -4.63 9.64
CA GLY A 108 1.42 -4.66 10.16
C GLY A 108 0.59 -3.39 9.99
N VAL A 109 1.21 -2.22 9.72
CA VAL A 109 0.51 -0.94 9.78
C VAL A 109 -0.31 -0.64 8.51
N ARG A 110 0.06 -1.19 7.34
CA ARG A 110 -0.62 -0.91 6.05
C ARG A 110 -0.60 -2.03 5.01
N TYR A 111 -0.02 -3.19 5.29
CA TYR A 111 -0.36 -4.38 4.50
C TYR A 111 -1.76 -4.80 4.94
N GLY A 112 -2.81 -4.28 4.30
CA GLY A 112 -4.11 -4.96 4.34
C GLY A 112 -3.91 -6.43 4.00
N ASP A 113 -4.78 -7.29 4.53
CA ASP A 113 -4.72 -8.75 4.74
C ASP A 113 -4.29 -9.67 3.57
N GLY A 114 -3.63 -9.19 2.50
CA GLY A 114 -3.55 -9.87 1.21
C GLY A 114 -2.17 -10.09 0.59
N ILE A 115 -1.05 -9.64 1.18
CA ILE A 115 0.28 -9.89 0.59
C ILE A 115 1.10 -10.81 1.49
N ASP A 116 1.28 -12.04 1.01
CA ASP A 116 2.12 -13.04 1.65
C ASP A 116 3.58 -12.60 1.57
N HIS A 117 4.18 -12.33 2.72
CA HIS A 117 5.58 -11.94 2.86
C HIS A 117 6.31 -12.90 3.79
N ARG A 118 7.56 -13.18 3.44
CA ARG A 118 8.46 -14.00 4.25
C ARG A 118 9.71 -13.20 4.57
N LEU A 119 9.92 -12.93 5.85
CA LEU A 119 11.17 -12.35 6.33
C LEU A 119 12.32 -13.33 6.09
N LEU A 120 13.37 -12.88 5.40
CA LEU A 120 14.58 -13.66 5.11
C LEU A 120 15.71 -13.31 6.09
N ALA A 121 15.87 -12.01 6.39
CA ALA A 121 16.88 -11.54 7.34
C ALA A 121 16.53 -10.15 7.88
N ALA A 122 17.04 -9.85 9.06
CA ALA A 122 17.02 -8.53 9.68
C ALA A 122 18.31 -8.36 10.48
N ASP A 123 19.10 -7.34 10.14
CA ASP A 123 20.38 -7.06 10.80
C ASP A 123 20.81 -5.62 10.58
N VAL A 124 21.73 -5.11 11.42
CA VAL A 124 22.31 -3.77 11.26
C VAL A 124 23.60 -3.87 10.47
N ARG A 125 23.73 -3.06 9.41
CA ARG A 125 24.90 -2.96 8.53
C ARG A 125 25.12 -1.54 8.11
N ASP A 126 26.37 -1.10 8.12
CA ASP A 126 26.79 0.19 7.56
C ASP A 126 25.93 1.37 8.05
N GLY A 127 25.67 1.41 9.37
CA GLY A 127 24.88 2.46 10.02
C GLY A 127 23.38 2.44 9.68
N ALA A 128 22.83 1.29 9.28
CA ALA A 128 21.41 1.15 9.00
C ALA A 128 20.85 -0.21 9.38
N PHE A 129 19.56 -0.23 9.66
CA PHE A 129 18.79 -1.43 9.83
C PHE A 129 18.39 -1.97 8.45
N VAL A 130 18.86 -3.18 8.13
CA VAL A 130 18.68 -3.83 6.84
C VAL A 130 17.71 -4.98 6.98
N ILE A 131 16.61 -4.92 6.23
CA ILE A 131 15.55 -5.92 6.20
C ILE A 131 15.54 -6.57 4.83
N ARG A 132 15.55 -7.90 4.79
CA ARG A 132 15.37 -8.68 3.56
C ARG A 132 14.14 -9.52 3.69
N TYR A 133 13.26 -9.43 2.70
CA TYR A 133 12.03 -10.23 2.66
C TYR A 133 11.70 -10.65 1.23
N HIS A 134 10.85 -11.66 1.13
CA HIS A 134 10.31 -12.20 -0.10
C HIS A 134 8.81 -11.98 -0.12
N THR A 135 8.25 -11.62 -1.27
CA THR A 135 6.79 -11.48 -1.46
C THR A 135 6.33 -12.32 -2.65
N LEU A 136 5.13 -12.89 -2.53
CA LEU A 136 4.46 -13.64 -3.59
C LEU A 136 3.33 -12.81 -4.20
N GLY A 137 3.13 -12.93 -5.52
CA GLY A 137 1.94 -12.38 -6.19
C GLY A 137 1.86 -10.85 -6.23
N VAL A 138 2.99 -10.15 -6.10
CA VAL A 138 3.07 -8.67 -6.08
C VAL A 138 3.34 -8.05 -7.46
N VAL A 139 3.49 -8.89 -8.48
CA VAL A 139 3.83 -8.48 -9.84
C VAL A 139 2.64 -8.78 -10.73
N GLU A 140 2.00 -7.72 -11.23
CA GLU A 140 0.97 -7.83 -12.25
C GLU A 140 1.58 -7.53 -13.63
N ASP A 141 1.06 -8.16 -14.68
CA ASP A 141 1.44 -7.80 -16.04
C ASP A 141 0.93 -6.40 -16.38
N GLY A 142 1.86 -5.50 -16.66
CA GLY A 142 1.61 -4.17 -17.19
C GLY A 142 1.58 -4.16 -18.72
N PRO A 143 0.94 -3.15 -19.34
CA PRO A 143 0.98 -3.00 -20.78
C PRO A 143 2.42 -2.87 -21.31
N LEU A 144 2.65 -3.33 -22.54
CA LEU A 144 3.95 -3.25 -23.26
C LEU A 144 5.09 -4.10 -22.66
N GLY A 145 4.78 -5.20 -21.96
CA GLY A 145 5.80 -6.10 -21.38
C GLY A 145 6.50 -5.52 -20.15
N THR A 146 5.81 -4.64 -19.42
CA THR A 146 6.28 -4.07 -18.15
C THR A 146 5.69 -4.84 -16.99
N SER A 147 6.42 -4.98 -15.89
CA SER A 147 5.89 -5.51 -14.64
C SER A 147 5.32 -4.35 -13.82
N LEU A 148 4.02 -4.40 -13.50
CA LEU A 148 3.36 -3.44 -12.63
C LEU A 148 3.51 -3.91 -11.18
N LEU A 149 4.27 -3.15 -10.42
CA LEU A 149 4.33 -3.24 -8.96
C LEU A 149 3.30 -2.22 -8.44
N THR A 150 2.06 -2.65 -8.19
CA THR A 150 0.99 -1.77 -7.74
C THR A 150 1.24 -1.34 -6.30
N TYR A 151 1.88 -0.19 -6.14
CA TYR A 151 2.07 0.44 -4.84
C TYR A 151 1.90 1.95 -4.91
N SER A 152 1.39 2.54 -3.83
CA SER A 152 1.41 4.00 -3.63
C SER A 152 2.61 4.40 -2.77
N ALA A 153 3.43 5.33 -3.26
CA ALA A 153 4.46 5.95 -2.45
C ALA A 153 3.82 7.08 -1.61
N THR A 154 3.78 6.93 -0.29
CA THR A 154 3.55 8.05 0.62
C THR A 154 4.90 8.68 0.94
N THR A 155 5.48 9.40 -0.02
CA THR A 155 6.63 10.26 0.28
C THR A 155 6.09 11.53 0.94
N SER A 156 6.51 11.81 2.18
CA SER A 156 6.17 13.06 2.91
C SER A 156 6.77 14.32 2.26
N ALA A 157 7.50 14.19 1.15
CA ALA A 157 7.84 15.27 0.24
C ALA A 157 7.19 15.01 -1.13
N ARG A 158 6.33 15.94 -1.57
CA ARG A 158 5.59 15.96 -2.84
C ARG A 158 6.50 15.68 -4.05
N THR A 159 6.79 14.41 -4.32
CA THR A 159 7.56 13.93 -5.48
C THR A 159 6.97 12.59 -5.91
N SER A 160 6.40 12.57 -7.12
CA SER A 160 5.94 11.35 -7.78
C SER A 160 7.16 10.57 -8.26
N THR A 161 7.54 9.52 -7.53
CA THR A 161 8.64 8.63 -7.95
C THR A 161 8.06 7.47 -8.75
N ARG A 162 8.22 7.50 -10.08
CA ARG A 162 8.01 6.32 -10.94
C ARG A 162 9.16 5.33 -10.70
N ILE A 163 8.88 4.22 -10.03
CA ILE A 163 9.84 3.13 -9.89
C ILE A 163 9.84 2.34 -11.21
N TRP A 164 10.86 2.56 -12.03
CA TRP A 164 11.09 1.77 -13.25
C TRP A 164 11.89 0.52 -12.89
N ALA A 165 11.22 -0.63 -12.77
CA ALA A 165 11.91 -1.91 -12.66
C ALA A 165 12.30 -2.39 -14.08
N ARG A 166 13.61 -2.54 -14.33
CA ARG A 166 14.11 -3.17 -15.57
C ARG A 166 13.99 -4.69 -15.43
N THR A 167 13.13 -5.30 -16.22
CA THR A 167 13.10 -6.75 -16.45
C THR A 167 14.38 -7.16 -17.20
N ASN A 168 14.91 -8.33 -16.86
CA ASN A 168 16.08 -8.93 -17.53
C ASN A 168 15.63 -10.15 -18.31
#